data_AF-A0A1I7CQP2-F1
#
_entry.id   AF-A0A1I7CQP2-F1
#
_cell.length_a   1.000
_cell.length_b   1.000
_cell.length_c   1.000
_cell.angle_alpha   90.00
_cell.angle_beta   90.00
_cell.angle_gamma   90.00
#
_symmetry.space_group_name_H-M   'P 1'
#
loop_
_entity.id
_entity.type
_entity.pdbx_description
1 polymer ?
#
loop_
_entity_poly.entity_id
_entity_poly.type
_entity_poly.pdbx_seq_one_letter_code
_entity_poly.pdbx_strand_id
1 'polypeptide(L)'
;MKIFIKDLVSDTYSNASGYQLYLALKSDLMQGKVIHLSFLGATSPSTSFLNSSFGTLIEDLGLENFLAQIKPAEVTQTQAKMLKHYIEGFRSGAKA
;
A
#
# COMPACT_ATOMS: atom_id res chain seq x y z
N MET A 1 8.11 -12.46 1.96
CA MET A 1 9.09 -11.78 1.09
C MET A 1 9.23 -10.32 1.50
N LYS A 2 10.42 -9.72 1.50
CA LYS A 2 10.60 -8.28 1.81
C LYS A 2 10.86 -7.49 0.52
N ILE A 3 10.13 -6.39 0.33
CA ILE A 3 10.24 -5.49 -0.82
C ILE A 3 10.38 -4.07 -0.30
N PHE A 4 11.29 -3.27 -0.86
CA PHE A 4 11.39 -1.85 -0.54
C PHE A 4 10.59 -1.04 -1.55
N ILE A 5 9.68 -0.18 -1.06
CA ILE A 5 8.82 0.62 -1.93
C ILE A 5 9.64 1.54 -2.85
N LYS A 6 10.74 2.11 -2.35
CA LYS A 6 11.65 2.98 -3.11
C LYS A 6 12.33 2.31 -4.31
N ASP A 7 12.38 0.97 -4.33
CA ASP A 7 12.96 0.22 -5.45
C ASP A 7 11.93 -0.04 -6.55
N LEU A 8 10.64 0.19 -6.27
CA LEU A 8 9.53 -0.02 -7.20
C LEU A 8 8.98 1.28 -7.79
N VAL A 9 9.10 2.39 -7.06
CA VAL A 9 8.48 3.66 -7.44
C VAL A 9 9.44 4.82 -7.24
N SER A 10 9.30 5.85 -8.08
CA SER A 10 10.10 7.07 -8.00
C SER A 10 9.65 8.03 -6.89
N ASP A 11 8.40 7.92 -6.46
CA ASP A 11 7.81 8.75 -5.42
C ASP A 11 6.64 8.05 -4.72
N THR A 12 6.17 8.60 -3.60
CA THR A 12 4.97 8.11 -2.89
C THR A 12 3.81 9.11 -2.91
N TYR A 13 3.75 10.02 -3.87
CA TYR A 13 2.72 11.07 -3.88
C TYR A 13 1.89 11.16 -5.16
N SER A 14 2.33 10.54 -6.26
CA SER A 14 1.65 10.57 -7.55
C SER A 14 0.78 9.32 -7.80
N ASN A 15 -0.27 9.48 -8.63
CA ASN A 15 -1.09 8.36 -9.08
C ASN A 15 -0.29 7.36 -9.92
N ALA A 16 0.63 7.85 -10.75
CA ALA A 16 1.45 7.01 -11.63
C ALA A 16 2.34 6.05 -10.83
N SER A 17 3.04 6.57 -9.81
CA SER A 17 3.83 5.76 -8.89
C SER A 17 2.95 4.80 -8.08
N GLY A 18 1.75 5.23 -7.66
CA GLY A 18 0.79 4.33 -7.00
C GLY A 18 0.40 3.15 -7.90
N TYR A 19 0.08 3.42 -9.16
CA TYR A 19 -0.28 2.38 -10.13
C TYR A 19 0.89 1.42 -10.42
N GLN A 20 2.12 1.93 -10.47
CA GLN A 20 3.31 1.07 -10.58
C GLN A 20 3.44 0.10 -9.40
N LEU A 21 3.22 0.58 -8.17
CA LEU A 21 3.23 -0.29 -6.99
C LEU A 21 2.13 -1.35 -7.08
N TYR A 22 0.92 -0.99 -7.52
CA TYR A 22 -0.17 -1.94 -7.74
C TYR A 22 0.24 -3.07 -8.70
N LEU A 23 0.79 -2.72 -9.88
CA LEU A 23 1.21 -3.69 -10.88
C LEU A 23 2.31 -4.62 -10.35
N ALA A 24 3.26 -4.07 -9.58
CA ALA A 24 4.37 -4.83 -9.02
C ALA A 24 3.92 -5.87 -7.98
N LEU A 25 2.86 -5.58 -7.22
CA LEU A 25 2.42 -6.44 -6.11
C LEU A 25 1.27 -7.39 -6.49
N LYS A 26 0.40 -7.00 -7.42
CA LYS A 26 -0.87 -7.72 -7.69
C LYS A 26 -0.68 -9.21 -7.95
N SER A 27 0.25 -9.59 -8.83
CA SER A 27 0.43 -11.00 -9.22
C SER A 27 0.79 -11.89 -8.03
N ASP A 28 1.66 -11.40 -7.15
CA ASP A 28 2.10 -12.13 -5.95
C ASP A 28 0.99 -12.22 -4.90
N LEU A 29 0.23 -11.15 -4.70
CA LEU A 29 -0.88 -11.11 -3.76
C LEU A 29 -2.05 -12.02 -4.20
N MET A 30 -2.34 -12.06 -5.50
CA MET A 30 -3.33 -12.98 -6.07
C MET A 30 -2.95 -14.46 -5.90
N GLN A 31 -1.66 -14.76 -5.74
CA GLN A 31 -1.16 -16.10 -5.41
C GLN A 31 -1.16 -16.37 -3.89
N GLY A 32 -1.69 -15.46 -3.07
CA GLY A 32 -1.75 -15.59 -1.61
C GLY A 32 -0.42 -15.32 -0.90
N LYS A 33 0.58 -14.73 -1.58
CA LYS A 33 1.88 -14.47 -0.95
C LYS A 33 1.79 -13.33 0.06
N VAL A 34 2.56 -13.46 1.15
CA VAL A 34 2.71 -12.40 2.15
C VAL A 34 3.94 -11.55 1.83
N ILE A 35 3.72 -10.24 1.71
CA ILE A 35 4.73 -9.24 1.37
C ILE A 35 4.94 -8.31 2.55
N HIS A 36 6.19 -8.23 3.01
CA HIS A 36 6.65 -7.23 3.95
C HIS A 36 7.13 -6.02 3.16
N LEU A 37 6.27 -5.01 3.04
CA LEU A 37 6.55 -3.81 2.26
C LEU A 37 7.26 -2.77 3.13
N SER A 38 8.55 -2.59 2.88
CA SER A 38 9.41 -1.65 3.59
C SER A 38 9.23 -0.23 3.08
N PHE A 39 9.03 0.70 4.01
CA PHE A 39 8.98 2.14 3.78
C PHE A 39 10.32 2.83 4.10
N LEU A 40 11.39 2.05 4.32
CA LEU A 40 12.70 2.59 4.62
C LEU A 40 13.21 3.47 3.46
N GLY A 41 13.45 4.75 3.75
CA GLY A 41 13.91 5.73 2.76
C GLY A 41 12.81 6.26 1.84
N ALA A 42 11.54 5.87 2.06
CA ALA A 42 10.40 6.44 1.35
C ALA A 42 9.86 7.66 2.10
N THR A 43 9.26 8.59 1.36
CA THR A 43 8.49 9.69 1.96
C THR A 43 7.13 9.21 2.45
N SER A 44 6.38 10.07 3.15
CA SER A 44 5.02 9.73 3.56
C SER A 44 4.10 9.67 2.34
N PRO A 45 3.32 8.59 2.15
CA PRO A 45 2.43 8.50 1.01
C PRO A 45 1.31 9.54 1.01
N SER A 46 0.91 10.02 -0.17
CA SER A 46 -0.31 10.82 -0.35
C SER A 46 -1.54 9.92 -0.53
N THR A 47 -2.74 10.46 -0.32
CA THR A 47 -4.00 9.76 -0.62
C THR A 47 -4.08 9.35 -2.09
N SER A 48 -3.66 10.20 -3.03
CA SER A 48 -3.66 9.88 -4.47
C SER A 48 -2.81 8.65 -4.78
N PHE A 49 -1.60 8.60 -4.22
CA PHE A 49 -0.72 7.43 -4.34
C PHE A 49 -1.38 6.18 -3.76
N LEU A 50 -1.96 6.28 -2.57
CA LEU A 50 -2.61 5.13 -1.91
C LEU A 50 -3.85 4.66 -2.66
N ASN A 51 -4.68 5.56 -3.18
CA ASN A 51 -5.86 5.21 -3.97
C ASN A 51 -5.49 4.42 -5.22
N SER A 52 -4.43 4.85 -5.91
CA SER A 52 -3.93 4.16 -7.12
C SER A 52 -3.11 2.89 -6.82
N SER A 53 -2.83 2.59 -5.54
CA SER A 53 -2.07 1.42 -5.10
C SER A 53 -2.89 0.52 -4.18
N PHE A 54 -2.89 0.83 -2.88
CA PHE A 54 -3.57 0.06 -1.84
C PHE A 54 -5.07 0.05 -2.05
N GLY A 55 -5.68 1.17 -2.46
CA GLY A 55 -7.10 1.25 -2.79
C GLY A 55 -7.48 0.24 -3.87
N THR A 56 -6.78 0.28 -5.02
CA THR A 56 -6.99 -0.68 -6.10
C THR A 56 -6.71 -2.13 -5.70
N LEU A 57 -5.68 -2.40 -4.88
CA LEU A 57 -5.42 -3.75 -4.34
C LEU A 57 -6.54 -4.22 -3.41
N ILE A 58 -7.08 -3.34 -2.57
CA ILE A 58 -8.19 -3.64 -1.66
C ILE A 58 -9.48 -3.90 -2.45
N GLU A 59 -9.73 -3.16 -3.53
CA GLU A 59 -10.85 -3.41 -4.43
C GLU A 59 -10.75 -4.79 -5.11
N ASP A 60 -9.56 -5.17 -5.55
CA ASP A 60 -9.33 -6.46 -6.23
C ASP A 60 -9.34 -7.66 -5.26
N LEU A 61 -8.76 -7.52 -4.06
CA LEU A 61 -8.55 -8.64 -3.11
C LEU A 61 -9.61 -8.72 -2.01
N GLY A 62 -10.27 -7.60 -1.71
CA GLY A 62 -10.96 -7.38 -0.46
C GLY A 62 -10.01 -6.96 0.68
N LEU A 63 -10.52 -6.14 1.59
CA LEU A 63 -9.74 -5.54 2.68
C LEU A 63 -9.05 -6.58 3.58
N GLU A 64 -9.77 -7.64 3.98
CA GLU A 64 -9.23 -8.63 4.91
C GLU A 64 -8.05 -9.41 4.31
N ASN A 65 -8.13 -9.77 3.02
CA ASN A 65 -7.04 -10.42 2.31
C ASN A 65 -5.84 -9.48 2.15
N PHE A 66 -6.09 -8.22 1.81
CA PHE A 66 -5.03 -7.21 1.76
C PHE A 66 -4.30 -7.07 3.10
N LEU A 67 -5.04 -6.95 4.21
CA LEU A 67 -4.45 -6.84 5.55
C LEU A 67 -3.72 -8.12 6.00
N ALA A 68 -4.18 -9.29 5.54
CA ALA A 68 -3.50 -10.56 5.80
C ALA A 68 -2.17 -10.67 5.05
N GLN A 69 -2.08 -10.12 3.83
CA GLN A 69 -0.96 -10.32 2.91
C GLN A 69 0.06 -9.17 2.89
N ILE A 70 -0.36 -7.91 3.06
CA ILE A 70 0.55 -6.76 3.11
C ILE A 70 0.91 -6.43 4.56
N LYS A 71 2.20 -6.51 4.88
CA LYS A 71 2.76 -6.16 6.19
C LYS A 71 3.69 -4.95 6.05
N PRO A 72 3.25 -3.73 6.40
CA PRO A 72 4.13 -2.57 6.41
C PRO A 72 5.33 -2.78 7.35
N ALA A 73 6.52 -2.47 6.88
CA ALA A 73 7.77 -2.60 7.64
C ALA A 73 8.59 -1.30 7.58
N GLU A 74 9.40 -1.05 8.61
CA GLU A 74 10.29 0.13 8.68
C GLU A 74 9.56 1.45 8.41
N VAL A 75 8.35 1.58 8.96
CA VAL A 75 7.53 2.78 8.87
C VAL A 75 7.92 3.78 9.95
N THR A 76 7.97 5.05 9.60
CA THR A 76 8.00 6.15 10.57
C THR A 76 6.65 6.28 11.27
N GLN A 77 6.59 7.00 12.40
CA GLN A 77 5.32 7.26 13.08
C GLN A 77 4.31 7.99 12.19
N THR A 78 4.77 8.92 11.35
CA THR A 78 3.91 9.67 10.42
C THR A 78 3.32 8.73 9.37
N GLN A 79 4.14 7.88 8.76
CA GLN A 79 3.68 6.88 7.80
C GLN A 79 2.69 5.90 8.45
N ALA A 80 2.99 5.41 9.65
CA ALA A 80 2.11 4.49 10.38
C ALA A 80 0.73 5.13 10.67
N LYS A 81 0.69 6.38 11.12
CA LYS A 81 -0.56 7.12 11.36
C LYS A 81 -1.36 7.30 10.07
N MET A 82 -0.69 7.68 8.98
CA MET A 82 -1.34 7.90 7.69
C MET A 82 -1.91 6.59 7.12
N LEU A 83 -1.13 5.51 7.12
CA LEU A 83 -1.59 4.19 6.69
C LEU A 83 -2.77 3.70 7.53
N LYS A 84 -2.71 3.87 8.86
CA LYS A 84 -3.81 3.52 9.75
C LYS A 84 -5.08 4.31 9.39
N HIS A 85 -4.96 5.63 9.25
CA HIS A 85 -6.08 6.49 8.90
C HIS A 85 -6.71 6.09 7.55
N TYR A 86 -5.89 5.78 6.56
CA TYR A 86 -6.34 5.33 5.26
C TYR A 86 -7.16 4.02 5.34
N ILE A 87 -6.65 3.02 6.07
CA ILE A 87 -7.33 1.74 6.27
C ILE A 87 -8.62 1.90 7.08
N GLU A 88 -8.64 2.78 8.09
CA GLU A 88 -9.85 3.11 8.84
C GLU A 88 -10.93 3.73 7.94
N GLY A 89 -10.54 4.57 6.98
CA GLY A 89 -11.43 5.09 5.93
C GLY A 89 -12.17 3.97 5.20
N PHE A 90 -11.42 2.99 4.69
CA PHE A 90 -11.99 1.81 4.03
C PHE A 90 -12.95 1.00 4.93
N ARG A 91 -12.61 0.81 6.21
CA ARG A 91 -13.48 0.07 7.15
C ARG A 91 -14.81 0.77 7.42
N SER A 92 -14.80 2.10 7.42
CA SER A 92 -15.99 2.90 7.71
C SER A 92 -16.94 3.03 6.51
N GLY A 93 -16.59 2.50 5.34
CA GLY A 93 -17.36 2.68 4.10
C GLY A 93 -17.27 4.10 3.54
N ALA A 94 -16.47 4.98 4.16
CA ALA A 94 -16.10 6.26 3.57
C ALA A 94 -15.21 5.96 2.36
N LYS A 95 -15.72 6.26 1.16
CA LYS A 95 -14.85 6.28 -0.03
C LYS A 95 -13.79 7.36 0.20
N ALA A 96 -12.52 6.95 0.17
CA ALA A 96 -11.37 7.84 0.26
C ALA A 96 -11.31 8.81 -0.93
#